data_AF-A0A1I7N5Y3-F1
#
_entry.id   AF-A0A1I7N5Y3-F1
#
_cell.length_a   1.000
_cell.length_b   1.000
_cell.length_c   1.000
_cell.angle_alpha   90.00
_cell.angle_beta   90.00
_cell.angle_gamma   90.00
#
_symmetry.space_group_name_H-M   'P 1'
#
loop_
_entity.id
_entity.type
_entity.pdbx_description
1 polymer ?
#
loop_
_entity_poly.entity_id
_entity_poly.type
_entity_poly.pdbx_seq_one_letter_code
_entity_poly.pdbx_strand_id
1 'polypeptide(L)'
;MTAAPYGEIVRRRRAFSWPGYLSYADAGLDGAWVTPYHLASASPSGPVLLTYNYLDAPTAFLQCEHLRRTGYLPEMAFNKVLDLALVRLGLTRADLYVTHCFHLLAQSRSEALPLAAVDASFEAVARYELEGRVVIALGREARRQCTRHGMAHLPARHLSARGQSYLERATALAATLQKALRLLA
;
A
#
# COMPACT_ATOMS: atom_id res chain seq x y z
N MET A 1 -8.96 9.15 -19.49
CA MET A 1 -9.91 8.25 -18.80
C MET A 1 -10.14 8.82 -17.40
N THR A 2 -11.38 8.85 -16.92
CA THR A 2 -11.72 9.32 -15.57
C THR A 2 -11.46 8.22 -14.54
N ALA A 3 -10.88 8.57 -13.39
CA ALA A 3 -10.62 7.61 -12.31
C ALA A 3 -11.90 6.84 -11.91
N ALA A 4 -11.77 5.56 -11.59
CA ALA A 4 -12.90 4.73 -11.20
C ALA A 4 -13.49 5.23 -9.85
N PRO A 5 -14.83 5.23 -9.68
CA PRO A 5 -15.45 5.53 -8.39
C PRO A 5 -14.92 4.60 -7.29
N TYR A 6 -14.68 5.11 -6.09
CA TYR A 6 -14.04 4.31 -5.02
C TYR A 6 -14.80 2.99 -4.71
N GLY A 7 -16.13 3.01 -4.71
CA GLY A 7 -16.95 1.81 -4.51
C GLY A 7 -16.73 0.74 -5.59
N GLU A 8 -16.42 1.15 -6.83
CA GLU A 8 -16.06 0.23 -7.92
C GLU A 8 -14.75 -0.49 -7.61
N ILE A 9 -13.76 0.24 -7.10
CA ILE A 9 -12.46 -0.31 -6.75
C ILE A 9 -12.59 -1.31 -5.60
N VAL A 10 -13.40 -1.00 -4.58
CA VAL A 10 -13.71 -1.95 -3.49
C VAL A 10 -14.35 -3.22 -4.03
N ARG A 11 -15.29 -3.09 -4.98
CA ARG A 11 -15.93 -4.25 -5.62
C ARG A 11 -14.91 -5.10 -6.39
N ARG A 12 -14.00 -4.47 -7.15
CA ARG A 12 -12.92 -5.16 -7.87
C ARG A 12 -11.99 -5.91 -6.92
N ARG A 13 -11.60 -5.29 -5.80
CA ARG A 13 -10.80 -5.93 -4.76
C ARG A 13 -11.49 -7.16 -4.18
N ARG A 14 -12.79 -7.09 -3.90
CA ARG A 14 -13.57 -8.22 -3.38
C ARG A 14 -13.75 -9.34 -4.41
N ALA A 15 -13.81 -9.00 -5.70
CA ALA A 15 -13.92 -9.99 -6.77
C ALA A 15 -12.58 -10.66 -7.13
N PHE A 16 -11.45 -10.01 -6.82
CA PHE A 16 -10.13 -10.57 -7.11
C PHE A 16 -9.81 -11.76 -6.20
N SER A 17 -9.36 -12.86 -6.80
CA SER A 17 -8.88 -14.04 -6.10
C SER A 17 -7.70 -14.65 -6.83
N TRP A 18 -6.87 -15.42 -6.12
CA TRP A 18 -5.77 -16.18 -6.69
C TRP A 18 -5.61 -17.50 -5.94
N PRO A 19 -5.38 -18.64 -6.63
CA PRO A 19 -5.24 -19.93 -5.98
C PRO A 19 -4.20 -19.94 -4.86
N GLY A 20 -4.60 -20.41 -3.68
CA GLY A 20 -3.73 -20.54 -2.51
C GLY A 20 -3.58 -19.29 -1.64
N TYR A 21 -4.20 -18.16 -2.00
CA TYR A 21 -4.14 -16.94 -1.19
C TYR A 21 -5.50 -16.58 -0.62
N LEU A 22 -5.49 -16.07 0.61
CA LEU A 22 -6.68 -15.63 1.33
C LEU A 22 -6.96 -14.14 1.07
N SER A 23 -8.22 -13.79 0.92
CA SER A 23 -8.66 -12.40 0.89
C SER A 23 -8.64 -11.79 2.29
N TYR A 24 -8.79 -10.46 2.37
CA TYR A 24 -8.99 -9.81 3.66
C TYR A 24 -10.29 -10.27 4.35
N ALA A 25 -11.33 -10.60 3.57
CA ALA A 25 -12.59 -11.10 4.11
C ALA A 25 -12.43 -12.44 4.81
N ASP A 26 -11.61 -13.35 4.26
CA ASP A 26 -11.32 -14.64 4.86
C ASP A 26 -10.62 -14.50 6.22
N ALA A 27 -9.88 -13.41 6.43
CA ALA A 27 -9.23 -13.06 7.70
C ALA A 27 -10.13 -12.24 8.65
N GLY A 28 -11.40 -12.05 8.33
CA GLY A 28 -12.32 -11.21 9.13
C GLY A 28 -12.03 -9.70 9.02
N LEU A 29 -11.26 -9.30 8.01
CA LEU A 29 -10.89 -7.93 7.67
C LEU A 29 -11.63 -7.49 6.40
N ASP A 30 -12.95 -7.62 6.32
CA ASP A 30 -13.70 -6.96 5.24
C ASP A 30 -14.23 -5.59 5.68
N GLY A 31 -14.36 -4.68 4.72
CA GLY A 31 -14.87 -3.34 4.94
C GLY A 31 -15.09 -2.58 3.63
N ALA A 32 -15.69 -1.39 3.74
CA ALA A 32 -15.93 -0.49 2.61
C ALA A 32 -14.66 0.25 2.16
N TRP A 33 -13.56 -0.49 2.02
CA TRP A 33 -12.25 0.02 1.65
C TRP A 33 -11.48 -0.99 0.80
N VAL A 34 -10.38 -0.57 0.16
CA VAL A 34 -9.58 -1.48 -0.69
C VAL A 34 -8.59 -2.30 0.15
N THR A 35 -7.88 -1.65 1.05
CA THR A 35 -6.97 -2.25 2.05
C THR A 35 -7.28 -1.72 3.44
N PRO A 36 -7.03 -2.47 4.54
CA PRO A 36 -7.30 -1.97 5.88
C PRO A 36 -6.60 -0.64 6.18
N TYR A 37 -5.44 -0.37 5.55
CA TYR A 37 -4.75 0.91 5.64
C TYR A 37 -5.65 2.12 5.40
N HIS A 38 -6.69 1.99 4.57
CA HIS A 38 -7.62 3.08 4.24
C HIS A 38 -8.50 3.51 5.42
N LEU A 39 -8.48 2.80 6.56
CA LEU A 39 -9.02 3.32 7.82
C LEU A 39 -8.27 4.57 8.30
N ALA A 40 -6.98 4.69 7.96
CA ALA A 40 -6.13 5.82 8.35
C ALA A 40 -5.54 6.60 7.16
N SER A 41 -5.41 5.97 5.99
CA SER A 41 -4.68 6.49 4.82
C SER A 41 -5.45 6.29 3.52
N ALA A 42 -6.57 7.02 3.38
CA ALA A 42 -7.44 6.99 2.20
C ALA A 42 -7.61 8.36 1.52
N SER A 43 -6.59 9.21 1.55
CA SER A 43 -6.67 10.55 0.97
C SER A 43 -7.02 10.53 -0.52
N PRO A 44 -8.14 11.14 -0.97
CA PRO A 44 -8.53 11.13 -2.38
C PRO A 44 -7.68 12.05 -3.25
N SER A 45 -6.95 13.00 -2.65
CA SER A 45 -6.10 13.98 -3.33
C SER A 45 -4.62 13.87 -2.93
N GLY A 46 -4.31 13.23 -1.80
CA GLY A 46 -2.94 13.03 -1.35
C GLY A 46 -2.13 12.08 -2.23
N PRO A 47 -0.80 12.07 -2.11
CA PRO A 47 0.06 11.17 -2.87
C PRO A 47 -0.19 9.70 -2.47
N VAL A 48 -0.04 8.81 -3.44
CA VAL A 48 -0.23 7.37 -3.23
C VAL A 48 1.09 6.70 -2.88
N LEU A 49 1.15 6.03 -1.74
CA LEU A 49 2.19 5.08 -1.41
C LEU A 49 1.79 3.69 -1.90
N LEU A 50 2.44 3.21 -2.95
CA LEU A 50 2.25 1.86 -3.46
C LEU A 50 3.35 0.95 -2.89
N THR A 51 2.97 -0.04 -2.10
CA THR A 51 3.88 -1.08 -1.61
C THR A 51 3.62 -2.43 -2.29
N TYR A 52 4.46 -3.43 -2.00
CA TYR A 52 4.36 -4.74 -2.62
C TYR A 52 3.10 -5.50 -2.19
N ASN A 53 2.93 -5.67 -0.88
CA ASN A 53 1.81 -6.37 -0.25
C ASN A 53 1.59 -5.85 1.18
N TYR A 54 0.46 -6.25 1.77
CA TYR A 54 0.05 -5.81 3.09
C TYR A 54 0.71 -6.59 4.24
N LEU A 55 0.27 -7.83 4.45
CA LEU A 55 0.74 -8.73 5.49
C LEU A 55 0.40 -10.18 5.14
N ASP A 56 0.96 -11.10 5.93
CA ASP A 56 0.68 -12.52 5.84
C ASP A 56 -0.59 -12.92 6.62
N ALA A 57 -1.25 -13.98 6.16
CA ALA A 57 -2.49 -14.48 6.73
C ALA A 57 -2.38 -14.83 8.23
N PRO A 58 -1.31 -15.52 8.71
CA PRO A 58 -1.14 -15.78 10.14
C PRO A 58 -1.18 -14.51 10.99
N THR A 59 -0.48 -13.45 10.56
CA THR A 59 -0.50 -12.15 11.23
C THR A 59 -1.88 -11.50 11.16
N ALA A 60 -2.59 -11.61 10.03
CA ALA A 60 -3.94 -11.07 9.85
C ALA A 60 -4.92 -11.65 10.87
N PHE A 61 -4.90 -12.98 11.03
CA PHE A 61 -5.75 -13.69 11.99
C PHE A 61 -5.40 -13.30 13.42
N LEU A 62 -4.12 -13.33 13.77
CA LEU A 62 -3.66 -13.06 15.13
C LEU A 62 -4.00 -11.63 15.58
N GLN A 63 -3.90 -10.65 14.67
CA GLN A 63 -4.07 -9.23 14.98
C GLN A 63 -5.39 -8.65 14.46
N CYS A 64 -6.36 -9.51 14.11
CA CYS A 64 -7.59 -9.11 13.41
C CYS A 64 -8.31 -7.95 14.12
N GLU A 65 -8.54 -8.04 15.43
CA GLU A 65 -9.21 -6.98 16.19
C GLU A 65 -8.48 -5.63 16.15
N HIS A 66 -7.15 -5.65 16.25
CA HIS A 66 -6.36 -4.43 16.16
C HIS A 66 -6.50 -3.83 14.75
N LEU A 67 -6.30 -4.65 13.73
CA LEU A 67 -6.36 -4.26 12.33
C LEU A 67 -7.74 -3.72 11.93
N ARG A 68 -8.84 -4.23 12.50
CA ARG A 68 -10.19 -3.70 12.28
C ARG A 68 -10.39 -2.29 12.85
N ARG A 69 -9.64 -1.92 13.89
CA ARG A 69 -9.73 -0.60 14.52
C ARG A 69 -8.84 0.42 13.83
N THR A 70 -7.60 0.05 13.50
CA THR A 70 -6.57 1.01 13.07
C THR A 70 -6.17 0.85 11.60
N GLY A 71 -6.37 -0.33 11.01
CA GLY A 71 -5.96 -0.65 9.65
C GLY A 71 -4.49 -1.05 9.48
N TYR A 72 -3.67 -0.94 10.52
CA TYR A 72 -2.24 -1.23 10.45
C TYR A 72 -1.65 -1.56 11.82
N LEU A 73 -0.46 -2.15 11.83
CA LEU A 73 0.28 -2.50 13.05
C LEU A 73 1.42 -1.48 13.29
N PRO A 74 1.33 -0.60 14.30
CA PRO A 74 2.31 0.47 14.53
C PRO A 74 3.72 -0.05 14.83
N GLU A 75 3.85 -1.25 15.39
CA GLU A 75 5.12 -1.86 15.74
C GLU A 75 5.92 -2.35 14.52
N MET A 76 5.26 -2.56 13.37
CA MET A 76 5.90 -2.97 12.13
C MET A 76 6.87 -1.91 11.63
N ALA A 77 8.05 -2.33 11.18
CA ALA A 77 9.08 -1.46 10.65
C ALA A 77 8.57 -0.49 9.56
N PHE A 78 7.68 -0.99 8.67
CA PHE A 78 7.04 -0.17 7.64
C PHE A 78 6.32 1.04 8.25
N ASN A 79 5.50 0.79 9.27
CA ASN A 79 4.68 1.82 9.92
C ASN A 79 5.53 2.78 10.74
N LYS A 80 6.51 2.29 11.50
CA LYS A 80 7.45 3.16 12.23
C LYS A 80 8.17 4.14 11.31
N VAL A 81 8.66 3.67 10.16
CA VAL A 81 9.35 4.53 9.18
C VAL A 81 8.38 5.53 8.56
N LEU A 82 7.17 5.10 8.22
CA LEU A 82 6.14 5.97 7.68
C LEU A 82 5.78 7.09 8.67
N ASP A 83 5.49 6.75 9.92
CA ASP A 83 5.10 7.71 10.95
C ASP A 83 6.23 8.73 11.22
N LEU A 84 7.48 8.28 11.30
CA LEU A 84 8.64 9.17 11.43
C LEU A 84 8.81 10.13 10.24
N ALA A 85 8.46 9.70 9.02
CA ALA A 85 8.52 10.55 7.83
C ALA A 85 7.40 11.59 7.82
N LEU A 86 6.20 11.20 8.28
CA LEU A 86 5.05 12.10 8.35
C LEU A 86 5.25 13.19 9.39
N VAL A 87 5.74 12.83 10.59
CA VAL A 87 6.09 13.79 11.65
C VAL A 87 7.06 14.86 11.16
N ARG A 88 8.07 14.46 10.36
CA ARG A 88 9.04 15.41 9.78
C ARG A 88 8.42 16.45 8.86
N LEU A 89 7.31 16.14 8.21
CA LEU A 89 6.64 17.01 7.26
C LEU A 89 5.41 17.70 7.87
N GLY A 90 5.11 17.47 9.14
CA GLY A 90 3.87 17.93 9.78
C GLY A 90 2.62 17.31 9.16
N LEU A 91 2.74 16.13 8.56
CA LEU A 91 1.64 15.40 7.95
C LEU A 91 1.08 14.34 8.90
N THR A 92 -0.10 13.88 8.57
CA THR A 92 -0.77 12.73 9.17
C THR A 92 -0.97 11.63 8.13
N ARG A 93 -1.39 10.45 8.59
CA ARG A 93 -1.75 9.34 7.70
C ARG A 93 -2.91 9.68 6.77
N ALA A 94 -3.82 10.57 7.20
CA ALA A 94 -5.00 10.98 6.45
C ALA A 94 -4.64 11.85 5.23
N ASP A 95 -3.42 12.39 5.18
CA ASP A 95 -2.88 13.14 4.05
C ASP A 95 -2.36 12.22 2.93
N LEU A 96 -2.33 10.91 3.16
CA LEU A 96 -1.83 9.91 2.23
C LEU A 96 -2.90 8.93 1.79
N TYR A 97 -2.63 8.28 0.67
CA TYR A 97 -3.31 7.06 0.25
C TYR A 97 -2.32 5.91 0.23
N VAL A 98 -2.60 4.80 0.91
CA VAL A 98 -1.65 3.67 1.01
C VAL A 98 -2.28 2.40 0.45
N THR A 99 -1.71 1.86 -0.62
CA THR A 99 -2.22 0.65 -1.29
C THR A 99 -1.09 -0.30 -1.74
N HIS A 100 -1.45 -1.42 -2.37
CA HIS A 100 -0.58 -2.56 -2.63
C HIS A 100 -0.55 -2.95 -4.10
N CYS A 101 0.51 -3.64 -4.52
CA CYS A 101 0.50 -4.34 -5.80
C CYS A 101 -0.34 -5.63 -5.71
N PHE A 102 -0.24 -6.33 -4.59
CA PHE A 102 -0.96 -7.56 -4.32
C PHE A 102 -2.02 -7.38 -3.21
N HIS A 103 -3.28 -7.64 -3.56
CA HIS A 103 -4.47 -7.36 -2.72
C HIS A 103 -5.01 -8.56 -1.94
N LEU A 104 -4.25 -9.65 -1.86
CA LEU A 104 -4.53 -10.79 -1.00
C LEU A 104 -3.45 -10.91 0.08
N LEU A 105 -3.70 -11.74 1.08
CA LEU A 105 -2.79 -12.01 2.18
C LEU A 105 -1.74 -13.01 1.74
N ALA A 106 -0.45 -12.69 1.95
CA ALA A 106 0.62 -13.65 1.75
C ALA A 106 0.41 -14.87 2.66
N GLN A 107 0.85 -16.05 2.25
CA GLN A 107 0.78 -17.26 3.07
C GLN A 107 1.74 -17.18 4.27
N SER A 108 2.87 -16.49 4.10
CA SER A 108 3.86 -16.32 5.17
C SER A 108 4.61 -14.99 5.10
N ARG A 109 5.26 -14.64 6.21
CA ARG A 109 6.01 -13.38 6.33
C ARG A 109 7.21 -13.37 5.38
N SER A 110 7.35 -12.30 4.60
CA SER A 110 8.42 -12.12 3.60
C SER A 110 8.39 -13.13 2.45
N GLU A 111 7.27 -13.80 2.21
CA GLU A 111 7.07 -14.66 1.05
C GLU A 111 7.37 -13.90 -0.26
N ALA A 112 8.02 -14.59 -1.20
CA ALA A 112 8.11 -14.13 -2.57
C ALA A 112 6.85 -14.56 -3.33
N LEU A 113 5.95 -13.61 -3.59
CA LEU A 113 4.70 -13.88 -4.31
C LEU A 113 4.98 -14.18 -5.79
N PRO A 114 4.25 -15.11 -6.43
CA PRO A 114 4.35 -15.36 -7.86
C PRO A 114 4.12 -14.07 -8.66
N LEU A 115 5.04 -13.77 -9.59
CA LEU A 115 4.95 -12.54 -10.38
C LEU A 115 3.63 -12.41 -11.15
N ALA A 116 3.09 -13.52 -11.64
CA ALA A 116 1.79 -13.56 -12.32
C ALA A 116 0.64 -13.16 -11.39
N ALA A 117 0.68 -13.57 -10.12
CA ALA A 117 -0.34 -13.21 -9.13
C ALA A 117 -0.32 -11.72 -8.82
N VAL A 118 0.89 -11.15 -8.69
CA VAL A 118 1.09 -9.72 -8.45
C VAL A 118 0.64 -8.90 -9.65
N ASP A 119 0.96 -9.33 -10.87
CA ASP A 119 0.54 -8.69 -12.12
C ASP A 119 -0.99 -8.68 -12.24
N ALA A 120 -1.63 -9.85 -12.05
CA ALA A 120 -3.08 -9.99 -12.12
C ALA A 120 -3.80 -9.13 -11.07
N SER A 121 -3.29 -9.09 -9.83
CA SER A 121 -3.83 -8.22 -8.78
C SER A 121 -3.69 -6.74 -9.15
N PHE A 122 -2.54 -6.34 -9.70
CA PHE A 122 -2.27 -4.97 -10.08
C PHE A 122 -3.23 -4.51 -11.19
N GLU A 123 -3.41 -5.33 -12.23
CA GLU A 123 -4.35 -5.06 -13.32
C GLU A 123 -5.80 -5.01 -12.84
N ALA A 124 -6.20 -5.93 -11.96
CA ALA A 124 -7.57 -6.03 -11.48
C ALA A 124 -7.98 -4.87 -10.57
N VAL A 125 -7.04 -4.37 -9.74
CA VAL A 125 -7.32 -3.44 -8.64
C VAL A 125 -6.41 -2.20 -8.69
N ALA A 126 -5.10 -2.36 -8.47
CA ALA A 126 -4.19 -1.26 -8.22
C ALA A 126 -4.18 -0.22 -9.36
N ARG A 127 -4.23 -0.65 -10.62
CA ARG A 127 -4.27 0.25 -11.78
C ARG A 127 -5.36 1.31 -11.66
N TYR A 128 -6.55 0.93 -11.16
CA TYR A 128 -7.68 1.83 -10.99
C TYR A 128 -7.53 2.76 -9.79
N GLU A 129 -6.79 2.36 -8.75
CA GLU A 129 -6.45 3.22 -7.60
C GLU A 129 -5.43 4.29 -7.96
N LEU A 130 -4.56 4.01 -8.95
CA LEU A 130 -3.39 4.81 -9.27
C LEU A 130 -3.60 5.74 -10.47
N GLU A 131 -4.61 5.51 -11.30
CA GLU A 131 -4.84 6.29 -12.52
C GLU A 131 -5.02 7.79 -12.23
N GLY A 132 -4.17 8.62 -12.83
CA GLY A 132 -4.18 10.08 -12.65
C GLY A 132 -3.63 10.56 -11.30
N ARG A 133 -3.02 9.68 -10.49
CA ARG A 133 -2.54 10.01 -9.14
C ARG A 133 -1.02 10.19 -9.12
N VAL A 134 -0.51 10.97 -8.17
CA VAL A 134 0.93 11.05 -7.91
C VAL A 134 1.36 9.84 -7.09
N VAL A 135 1.96 8.85 -7.76
CA VAL A 135 2.35 7.57 -7.16
C VAL A 135 3.80 7.61 -6.67
N ILE A 136 4.05 7.11 -5.47
CA ILE A 136 5.36 6.78 -4.92
C ILE A 136 5.45 5.26 -4.82
N ALA A 137 6.31 4.66 -5.64
CA ALA A 137 6.50 3.22 -5.67
C ALA A 137 7.57 2.79 -4.65
N LEU A 138 7.17 2.04 -3.62
CA LEU A 138 8.00 1.61 -2.51
C LEU A 138 8.69 0.27 -2.81
N GLY A 139 9.96 0.34 -3.19
CA GLY A 139 10.80 -0.84 -3.43
C GLY A 139 10.74 -1.36 -4.86
N ARG A 140 11.43 -2.49 -5.08
CA ARG A 140 11.68 -3.03 -6.42
C ARG A 140 10.39 -3.50 -7.11
N GLU A 141 9.54 -4.24 -6.40
CA GLU A 141 8.34 -4.82 -6.99
C GLU A 141 7.29 -3.76 -7.34
N ALA A 142 7.03 -2.80 -6.45
CA ALA A 142 6.13 -1.68 -6.75
C ALA A 142 6.61 -0.89 -7.97
N ARG A 143 7.92 -0.61 -8.05
CA ARG A 143 8.52 0.06 -9.21
C ARG A 143 8.35 -0.75 -10.49
N ARG A 144 8.63 -2.06 -10.42
CA ARG A 144 8.48 -2.98 -11.55
C ARG A 144 7.05 -2.97 -12.08
N GLN A 145 6.05 -3.03 -11.20
CA GLN A 145 4.64 -3.01 -11.59
C GLN A 145 4.25 -1.67 -12.23
N CYS A 146 4.62 -0.54 -11.62
CA CYS A 146 4.37 0.75 -12.24
C CYS A 146 5.01 0.87 -13.64
N THR A 147 6.27 0.47 -13.80
CA THR A 147 6.95 0.49 -15.11
C THR A 147 6.25 -0.42 -16.12
N ARG A 148 5.91 -1.66 -15.74
CA ARG A 148 5.27 -2.63 -16.62
C ARG A 148 3.90 -2.15 -17.13
N HIS A 149 3.15 -1.44 -16.28
CA HIS A 149 1.81 -0.95 -16.58
C HIS A 149 1.76 0.48 -17.10
N GLY A 150 2.92 1.10 -17.35
CA GLY A 150 3.00 2.48 -17.88
C GLY A 150 2.55 3.55 -16.88
N MET A 151 2.61 3.27 -15.58
CA MET A 151 2.20 4.21 -14.53
C MET A 151 3.36 5.15 -14.17
N ALA A 152 3.12 6.46 -14.31
CA ALA A 152 4.03 7.49 -13.83
C ALA A 152 4.19 7.38 -12.31
N HIS A 153 5.43 7.39 -11.82
CA HIS A 153 5.71 7.22 -10.40
C HIS A 153 7.06 7.81 -9.99
N LEU A 154 7.17 8.16 -8.71
CA LEU A 154 8.42 8.47 -8.03
C LEU A 154 8.96 7.19 -7.37
N PRO A 155 10.21 6.78 -7.63
CA PRO A 155 10.80 5.63 -6.97
C PRO A 155 11.20 5.97 -5.54
N ALA A 156 10.87 5.11 -4.59
CA ALA A 156 11.33 5.17 -3.21
C ALA A 156 11.79 3.80 -2.72
N ARG A 157 12.58 3.78 -1.63
CA ARG A 157 13.01 2.53 -1.00
C ARG A 157 11.84 1.89 -0.26
N HIS A 158 11.80 0.55 -0.23
CA HIS A 158 10.85 -0.16 0.62
C HIS A 158 11.09 0.18 2.10
N LEU A 159 10.04 0.27 2.92
CA LEU A 159 10.14 0.80 4.29
C LEU A 159 10.60 -0.25 5.32
N SER A 160 10.80 -1.51 4.93
CA SER A 160 11.45 -2.51 5.80
C SER A 160 12.90 -2.12 6.07
N ALA A 161 13.33 -2.05 7.34
CA ALA A 161 14.65 -1.57 7.75
C ALA A 161 15.82 -2.55 7.54
N ARG A 162 15.96 -3.11 6.34
CA ARG A 162 17.16 -3.91 6.02
C ARG A 162 18.34 -2.97 5.76
N GLY A 163 19.38 -3.02 6.59
CA GLY A 163 20.67 -2.35 6.37
C GLY A 163 20.74 -0.83 6.60
N GLN A 164 19.69 -0.20 7.16
CA GLN A 164 19.69 1.23 7.53
C GLN A 164 18.76 1.45 8.73
N SER A 165 18.99 2.51 9.50
CA SER A 165 18.12 2.89 10.61
C SER A 165 16.74 3.34 10.13
N TYR A 166 15.74 3.31 11.04
CA TYR A 166 14.41 3.85 10.75
C TYR A 166 14.46 5.35 10.40
N LEU A 167 15.35 6.11 11.05
CA LEU A 167 15.48 7.55 10.87
C LEU A 167 15.99 7.93 9.47
N GLU A 168 17.00 7.21 8.98
CA GLU A 168 17.55 7.43 7.64
C GLU A 168 16.50 7.12 6.57
N ARG A 169 15.76 6.02 6.74
CA ARG A 169 14.68 5.65 5.81
C ARG A 169 13.53 6.64 5.84
N ALA A 170 13.14 7.11 7.02
CA ALA A 170 12.12 8.12 7.18
C ALA A 170 12.54 9.45 6.52
N THR A 171 13.81 9.82 6.64
CA THR A 171 14.36 11.02 5.98
C THR A 171 14.30 10.91 4.45
N ALA A 172 14.69 9.75 3.90
CA ALA A 172 14.60 9.51 2.45
C ALA A 172 13.15 9.49 1.94
N LEU A 173 12.22 8.90 2.71
CA LEU A 173 10.80 8.90 2.38
C LEU A 173 10.24 10.33 2.43
N ALA A 174 10.54 11.11 3.47
CA ALA A 174 10.09 12.49 3.62
C ALA A 174 10.53 13.37 2.43
N ALA A 175 11.77 13.23 1.96
CA ALA A 175 12.25 13.94 0.76
C ALA A 175 11.44 13.55 -0.50
N THR A 176 11.02 12.30 -0.62
CA THR A 176 10.20 11.85 -1.77
C THR A 176 8.76 12.33 -1.66
N LEU A 177 8.17 12.29 -0.47
CA LEU A 177 6.85 12.85 -0.18
C LEU A 177 6.81 14.35 -0.48
N GLN A 178 7.84 15.11 -0.06
CA GLN A 178 7.91 16.54 -0.36
C GLN A 178 7.93 16.82 -1.87
N LYS A 179 8.61 16.01 -2.67
CA LYS A 179 8.56 16.10 -4.14
C LYS A 179 7.16 15.80 -4.68
N ALA A 180 6.51 14.75 -4.17
CA ALA A 180 5.16 14.38 -4.58
C ALA A 180 4.14 15.47 -4.27
N LEU A 181 4.21 16.10 -3.08
CA LEU A 181 3.34 17.20 -2.70
C LEU A 181 3.48 18.41 -3.61
N ARG A 182 4.69 18.71 -4.11
CA ARG A 182 4.90 19.78 -5.09
C ARG A 182 4.30 19.49 -6.46
N LEU A 183 4.11 18.22 -6.82
CA LEU A 183 3.44 17.84 -8.07
C LEU A 183 1.91 17.92 -7.96
N LEU A 184 1.37 18.02 -6.73
CA LEU A 184 -0.06 18.17 -6.45
C LEU A 184 -0.50 19.62 -6.28
N ALA A 185 0.45 20.55 -6.11
CA ALA A 185 0.22 21.99 -5.96
C ALA A 185 0.12 22.68 -7.32
#